data_AF-A0A924LZL5-F1
#
_entry.id   AF-A0A924LZL5-F1
#
_cell.length_a   1.000
_cell.length_b   1.000
_cell.length_c   1.000
_cell.angle_alpha   90.00
_cell.angle_beta   90.00
_cell.angle_gamma   90.00
#
_symmetry.space_group_name_H-M   'P 1'
#
loop_
_entity.id
_entity.type
_entity.pdbx_description
1 polymer ?
#
loop_
_entity_poly.entity_id
_entity_poly.type
_entity_poly.pdbx_seq_one_letter_code
_entity_poly.pdbx_strand_id
1 'polypeptide(L)'
;VSALRARQLREKLEEMGFESVTPAQFFVEFAVKLPRSAEEVRSSLAERGVHACVPVPLEYGYGDAGLFACTEKTTQKDLEKLILALEQVSK
;
A
#
# COMPACT_ATOMS: atom_id res chain seq x y z
N VAL A 1 7.06 -15.17 7.12
CA VAL A 1 6.85 -14.96 5.67
C VAL A 1 6.04 -13.71 5.38
N SER A 2 4.89 -13.51 6.04
CA SER A 2 4.07 -12.28 5.94
C SER A 2 4.82 -11.00 6.27
N ALA A 3 5.53 -10.95 7.41
CA ALA A 3 6.32 -9.78 7.80
C ALA A 3 7.47 -9.43 6.82
N LEU A 4 8.10 -10.45 6.21
CA LEU A 4 9.10 -10.24 5.16
C LEU A 4 8.47 -9.60 3.92
N ARG A 5 7.30 -10.08 3.50
CA ARG A 5 6.55 -9.51 2.36
C ARG A 5 6.07 -8.10 2.64
N ALA A 6 5.64 -7.80 3.87
CA ALA A 6 5.27 -6.46 4.28
C ALA A 6 6.47 -5.49 4.16
N ARG A 7 7.66 -5.91 4.59
CA ARG A 7 8.89 -5.12 4.42
C ARG A 7 9.24 -4.91 2.94
N GLN A 8 9.20 -5.97 2.13
CA GLN A 8 9.45 -5.87 0.69
C GLN A 8 8.46 -4.94 -0.01
N LEU A 9 7.17 -5.02 0.36
CA LEU A 9 6.15 -4.13 -0.18
C LEU A 9 6.45 -2.68 0.23
N ARG A 10 6.76 -2.43 1.52
CA ARG A 10 7.12 -1.10 2.02
C ARG A 10 8.28 -0.49 1.23
N GLU A 11 9.37 -1.24 1.06
CA GLU A 11 10.55 -0.81 0.30
C GLU A 11 10.18 -0.47 -1.15
N LYS A 12 9.35 -1.28 -1.82
CA LYS A 12 8.90 -0.98 -3.19
C LYS A 12 8.00 0.24 -3.29
N LEU A 13 7.12 0.47 -2.33
CA LEU A 13 6.29 1.68 -2.31
C LEU A 13 7.16 2.94 -2.08
N GLU A 14 8.19 2.86 -1.25
CA GLU A 14 9.16 3.95 -1.05
C GLU A 14 9.98 4.22 -2.33
N GLU A 15 10.43 3.17 -3.03
CA GLU A 15 11.10 3.31 -4.33
C GLU A 15 10.20 3.96 -5.40
N MET A 16 8.88 3.76 -5.33
CA MET A 16 7.89 4.43 -6.18
C MET A 16 7.63 5.89 -5.78
N GLY A 17 8.23 6.37 -4.69
CA GLY A 17 8.12 7.74 -4.21
C GLY A 17 7.01 7.97 -3.17
N PHE A 18 6.41 6.90 -2.63
CA PHE A 18 5.40 7.05 -1.57
C PHE A 18 6.07 7.29 -0.22
N GLU A 19 5.52 8.22 0.56
CA GLU A 19 6.10 8.61 1.86
C GLU A 19 5.57 7.70 2.97
N SER A 20 6.47 7.09 3.74
CA SER A 20 6.13 6.24 4.87
C SER A 20 5.67 7.02 6.10
N VAL A 21 4.48 6.72 6.64
CA VAL A 21 3.97 7.35 7.89
C VAL A 21 4.04 6.43 9.11
N THR A 22 3.94 5.12 8.92
CA THR A 22 4.23 4.15 9.99
C THR A 22 5.74 4.08 10.26
N PRO A 23 6.19 4.08 11.54
CA PRO A 23 7.60 3.93 11.90
C PRO A 23 8.28 2.70 11.26
N ALA A 24 9.61 2.70 11.22
CA ALA A 24 10.39 1.62 10.62
C ALA A 24 10.12 0.23 11.23
N GLN A 25 9.66 0.17 12.48
CA GLN A 25 9.24 -1.06 13.12
C GLN A 25 7.73 -1.26 12.97
N PHE A 26 7.35 -2.25 12.17
CA PHE A 26 5.99 -2.71 11.99
C PHE A 26 5.98 -4.22 11.75
N PHE A 27 4.82 -4.86 11.91
CA PHE A 27 4.70 -6.31 11.71
C PHE A 27 4.27 -6.65 10.28
N VAL A 28 2.97 -6.70 10.04
CA VAL A 28 2.41 -7.11 8.75
C VAL A 28 1.66 -6.02 8.01
N GLU A 29 1.46 -4.88 8.66
CA GLU A 29 0.74 -3.74 8.11
C GLU A 29 1.49 -2.43 8.34
N PHE A 30 1.29 -1.50 7.43
CA PHE A 30 1.89 -0.17 7.46
C PHE A 30 1.12 0.77 6.53
N ALA A 31 1.25 2.07 6.74
CA ALA A 31 0.62 3.10 5.93
C ALA A 31 1.67 3.97 5.21
N VAL A 32 1.34 4.36 3.99
CA VAL A 32 2.06 5.34 3.16
C VAL A 32 1.13 6.50 2.80
N LYS A 33 1.67 7.71 2.61
CA LYS A 33 0.99 8.77 1.86
C LYS A 33 1.04 8.47 0.38
N LEU A 34 -0.06 8.77 -0.29
CA LEU A 34 -0.26 8.60 -1.71
C LEU A 34 -0.20 9.97 -2.39
N PRO A 35 0.14 10.01 -3.70
CA PRO A 35 0.18 11.26 -4.45
C PRO A 35 -1.21 11.84 -4.76
N ARG A 36 -2.28 11.12 -4.46
CA ARG A 36 -3.69 11.49 -4.66
C ARG A 36 -4.59 10.75 -3.66
N SER A 37 -5.91 11.03 -3.68
CA SER A 37 -6.90 10.43 -2.78
C SER A 37 -6.73 8.90 -2.62
N ALA A 38 -6.69 8.48 -1.35
CA ALA A 38 -6.62 7.06 -1.01
C ALA A 38 -7.89 6.31 -1.44
N GLU A 39 -9.07 6.96 -1.39
CA GLU A 39 -10.30 6.37 -1.91
C GLU A 39 -10.22 6.10 -3.42
N GLU A 40 -9.72 7.07 -4.19
CA GLU A 40 -9.57 6.93 -5.64
C GLU A 40 -8.57 5.83 -6.00
N VAL A 41 -7.40 5.80 -5.34
CA VAL A 41 -6.41 4.74 -5.54
C VAL A 41 -7.02 3.38 -5.23
N ARG A 42 -7.70 3.23 -4.08
CA ARG A 42 -8.36 1.97 -3.72
C ARG A 42 -9.40 1.53 -4.74
N SER A 43 -10.23 2.46 -5.22
CA SER A 43 -11.26 2.16 -6.22
C SER A 43 -10.62 1.68 -7.53
N SER A 44 -9.61 2.40 -8.04
CA SER A 44 -8.92 2.02 -9.27
C SER A 44 -8.15 0.69 -9.14
N LEU A 45 -7.61 0.37 -7.96
CA LEU A 45 -7.02 -0.95 -7.71
C LEU A 45 -8.09 -2.06 -7.74
N ALA A 46 -9.25 -1.81 -7.13
CA ALA A 46 -10.34 -2.78 -7.08
C ALA A 46 -10.89 -3.10 -8.48
N GLU A 47 -11.03 -2.11 -9.36
CA GLU A 47 -11.39 -2.29 -10.78
C GLU A 47 -10.41 -3.19 -11.54
N ARG A 48 -9.16 -3.29 -11.07
CA ARG A 48 -8.09 -4.15 -11.61
C ARG A 48 -7.99 -5.49 -10.89
N GLY A 49 -8.95 -5.80 -10.02
CA GLY A 49 -8.99 -7.03 -9.23
C GLY A 49 -7.88 -7.09 -8.17
N VAL A 50 -7.47 -5.94 -7.63
CA VAL A 50 -6.52 -5.83 -6.51
C VAL A 50 -7.20 -5.11 -5.35
N HIS A 51 -7.47 -5.81 -4.25
CA HIS A 51 -8.05 -5.21 -3.05
C HIS A 51 -6.95 -4.88 -2.05
N ALA A 52 -6.46 -3.64 -2.10
CA ALA A 52 -5.43 -3.11 -1.23
C ALA A 52 -5.69 -1.62 -0.94
N CYS A 53 -4.77 -0.97 -0.22
CA CYS A 53 -4.79 0.48 0.02
C CYS A 53 -6.06 0.93 0.79
N VAL A 54 -6.27 0.41 2.01
CA VAL A 54 -7.41 0.85 2.83
C VAL A 54 -7.18 2.31 3.25
N PRO A 55 -8.10 3.26 2.94
CA PRO A 55 -7.93 4.65 3.31
C PRO A 55 -7.77 4.80 4.83
N VAL A 56 -6.74 5.52 5.24
CA VAL A 56 -6.57 5.93 6.62
C VAL A 56 -7.46 7.14 6.87
N PRO A 57 -8.32 7.15 7.90
CA PRO A 57 -9.18 8.29 8.19
C PRO A 57 -8.38 9.60 8.35
N LEU A 58 -8.90 10.69 7.74
CA LEU A 58 -8.25 12.00 7.77
C LEU A 58 -8.01 12.54 9.18
N GLU A 59 -8.84 12.14 10.16
CA GLU A 59 -8.70 12.53 11.58
C GLU A 59 -7.35 12.14 12.20
N TYR A 60 -6.66 11.13 11.64
CA TYR A 60 -5.33 10.73 12.08
C TYR A 60 -4.20 11.66 11.59
N GLY A 61 -4.50 12.65 10.74
CA GLY A 61 -3.52 13.67 10.34
C GLY A 61 -2.46 13.21 9.35
N TYR A 62 -2.64 12.07 8.68
CA TYR A 62 -1.68 11.54 7.70
C TYR A 62 -1.92 12.01 6.25
N GLY A 63 -2.97 12.81 6.00
CA GLY A 63 -3.38 13.20 4.66
C GLY A 63 -3.96 12.03 3.87
N ASP A 64 -3.74 12.00 2.55
CA ASP A 64 -4.15 10.91 1.67
C ASP A 64 -3.29 9.65 1.90
N ALA A 65 -3.49 8.98 3.03
CA ALA A 65 -2.74 7.79 3.40
C ALA A 65 -3.52 6.50 3.14
N GLY A 66 -2.83 5.48 2.65
CA GLY A 66 -3.35 4.14 2.45
C GLY A 66 -2.63 3.13 3.34
N LEU A 67 -3.41 2.30 4.05
CA LEU A 67 -2.95 1.15 4.81
C LEU A 67 -2.81 -0.08 3.91
N PHE A 68 -1.67 -0.74 3.99
CA PHE A 68 -1.34 -1.98 3.31
C PHE A 68 -1.05 -3.06 4.34
N ALA A 69 -1.44 -4.30 4.03
CA ALA A 69 -1.17 -5.45 4.89
C ALA A 69 -0.79 -6.69 4.07
N CYS A 70 0.11 -7.51 4.59
CA CYS A 70 0.47 -8.81 4.02
C CYS A 70 0.12 -9.94 4.99
N THR A 71 -0.59 -10.95 4.51
CA THR A 71 -0.97 -12.12 5.31
C THR A 71 -0.11 -13.34 4.95
N GLU A 72 -0.35 -14.46 5.62
CA GLU A 72 0.23 -15.76 5.32
C GLU A 72 -0.08 -16.22 3.88
N LYS A 73 -1.20 -15.73 3.32
CA LYS A 73 -1.65 -16.05 1.96
C LYS A 73 -1.09 -15.11 0.89
N THR A 74 -0.65 -13.91 1.26
CA THR A 74 -0.03 -12.98 0.31
C THR A 74 1.19 -13.64 -0.33
N THR A 75 1.24 -13.77 -1.64
CA THR A 75 2.35 -14.36 -2.39
C THR A 75 3.21 -13.30 -3.07
N GLN A 76 4.34 -13.70 -3.65
CA GLN A 76 5.16 -12.78 -4.46
C GLN A 76 4.39 -12.25 -5.68
N LYS A 77 3.56 -13.08 -6.31
CA LYS A 77 2.72 -12.68 -7.45
C LYS A 77 1.68 -11.63 -7.05
N ASP A 78 1.17 -11.69 -5.82
CA ASP A 78 0.24 -10.68 -5.31
C ASP A 78 0.93 -9.32 -5.15
N LEU A 79 2.19 -9.31 -4.69
CA LEU A 79 3.00 -8.08 -4.63
C LEU A 79 3.24 -7.52 -6.03
N GLU A 80 3.67 -8.35 -6.98
CA GLU A 80 3.89 -7.94 -8.38
C GLU A 80 2.62 -7.36 -9.01
N LYS A 81 1.48 -8.04 -8.81
CA LYS A 81 0.17 -7.55 -9.30
C LYS A 81 -0.20 -6.21 -8.68
N LEU A 82 0.03 -6.03 -7.38
CA LEU A 82 -0.23 -4.77 -6.68
C LEU A 82 0.67 -3.65 -7.21
N ILE A 83 1.97 -3.87 -7.33
CA ILE A 83 2.93 -2.86 -7.82
C ILE A 83 2.58 -2.44 -9.25
N LEU A 84 2.34 -3.39 -10.15
CA LEU A 84 1.93 -3.09 -11.54
C LEU A 84 0.61 -2.32 -11.60
N ALA A 85 -0.34 -2.62 -10.71
CA ALA A 85 -1.60 -1.88 -10.65
C ALA A 85 -1.38 -0.46 -10.12
N LEU A 86 -0.55 -0.29 -9.08
CA LEU A 86 -0.19 1.02 -8.52
C LEU A 86 0.49 1.91 -9.55
N GLU A 87 1.45 1.42 -10.32
CA GLU A 87 2.12 2.19 -11.39
C GLU A 87 1.15 2.82 -12.41
N GLN A 88 -0.03 2.20 -12.59
CA GLN A 88 -1.08 2.65 -13.52
C GLN A 88 -2.11 3.58 -12.88
N VAL A 89 -2.17 3.64 -11.55
CA VAL A 89 -3.19 4.41 -10.82
C VAL A 89 -2.60 5.44 -9.86
N SER A 90 -1.28 5.48 -9.66
CA SER A 90 -0.64 6.44 -8.77
C SER A 90 0.14 7.54 -9.50
N LYS A 91 0.03 7.57 -10.84
CA LYS A 91 0.54 8.67 -11.68
C LYS A 91 -0.54 9.71 -11.92
#